data_AF-A0A940EIA7-F1
#
_entry.id   AF-A0A940EIA7-F1
#
_cell.length_a   1.000
_cell.length_b   1.000
_cell.length_c   1.000
_cell.angle_alpha   90.00
_cell.angle_beta   90.00
_cell.angle_gamma   90.00
#
_symmetry.space_group_name_H-M   'P 1'
#
loop_
_entity.id
_entity.type
_entity.pdbx_description
1 polymer ?
#
loop_
_entity_poly.entity_id
_entity_poly.type
_entity_poly.pdbx_seq_one_letter_code
_entity_poly.pdbx_strand_id
1 'polypeptide(L)'
;MKLSGEYYTPPNKWQFDAIKRRYLSHGVKDSNLDIESFERYEGIIKVRYFLKAISECVVFDDPAAIDISVDFVVSPVYFHYSGYIRQTMARRLKSATLSSQQITKIIKGVQSLISSGKTGEEFEQINKLYLKVSAI
;
A
#
# COMPACT_ATOMS: atom_id res chain seq x y z
N MET A 1 25.90 16.22 -9.93
CA MET A 1 24.61 15.59 -9.55
C MET A 1 24.85 14.08 -9.51
N LYS A 2 25.06 13.51 -8.32
CA LYS A 2 25.31 12.06 -8.20
C LYS A 2 23.96 11.33 -8.30
N LEU A 3 23.68 10.75 -9.46
CA LEU A 3 22.71 9.66 -9.56
C LEU A 3 23.44 8.39 -9.11
N SER A 4 23.66 8.24 -7.79
CA SER A 4 24.16 6.99 -7.21
C SER A 4 23.03 5.98 -7.19
N GLY A 5 23.25 4.83 -7.83
CA GLY A 5 22.22 3.83 -8.08
C GLY A 5 21.72 3.18 -6.80
N GLU A 6 20.51 3.54 -6.41
CA GLU A 6 19.79 2.89 -5.32
C GLU A 6 18.51 2.18 -5.78
N TYR A 7 18.65 1.02 -6.43
CA TYR A 7 17.56 0.04 -6.58
C TYR A 7 17.34 -0.70 -5.24
N TYR A 8 16.98 0.04 -4.19
CA TYR A 8 17.25 -0.41 -2.81
C TYR A 8 16.07 -1.13 -2.16
N THR A 9 16.42 -2.17 -1.41
CA THR A 9 15.63 -2.94 -0.45
C THR A 9 14.51 -2.12 0.20
N PRO A 10 13.29 -2.66 0.34
CA PRO A 10 12.21 -1.93 0.98
C PRO A 10 12.62 -1.56 2.41
N PRO A 11 12.29 -0.35 2.89
CA PRO A 11 12.58 0.06 4.26
C PRO A 11 12.03 -0.96 5.27
N ASN A 12 12.62 -1.04 6.47
CA ASN A 12 12.25 -2.02 7.49
C ASN A 12 10.72 -2.17 7.69
N LYS A 13 9.97 -1.07 7.69
CA LYS A 13 8.50 -1.08 7.85
C LYS A 13 7.73 -1.73 6.69
N TRP A 14 8.34 -1.85 5.52
CA TRP A 14 7.81 -2.44 4.30
C TRP A 14 8.50 -3.75 3.92
N GLN A 15 9.31 -4.32 4.82
CA GLN A 15 9.80 -5.68 4.68
C GLN A 15 8.70 -6.69 5.03
N PHE A 16 8.85 -7.91 4.52
CA PHE A 16 7.85 -8.96 4.66
C PHE A 16 7.43 -9.19 6.12
N ASP A 17 8.37 -9.39 7.04
CA ASP A 17 8.06 -9.69 8.44
C ASP A 17 7.35 -8.54 9.15
N ALA A 18 7.72 -7.30 8.81
CA ALA A 18 7.04 -6.13 9.35
C ALA A 18 5.59 -6.04 8.84
N ILE A 19 5.36 -6.27 7.55
CA ILE A 19 4.01 -6.29 6.97
C ILE A 19 3.21 -7.46 7.54
N LYS A 20 3.80 -8.66 7.64
CA LYS A 20 3.18 -9.87 8.21
C LYS A 20 2.73 -9.63 9.64
N ARG A 21 3.60 -9.07 10.48
CA ARG A 21 3.28 -8.74 11.87
C ARG A 21 2.14 -7.73 11.98
N ARG A 22 2.18 -6.67 11.16
CA ARG A 22 1.10 -5.68 11.09
C ARG A 22 -0.22 -6.35 10.70
N TYR A 23 -0.21 -7.15 9.64
CA TYR A 23 -1.40 -7.84 9.16
C TYR A 23 -2.02 -8.73 10.25
N LEU A 24 -1.20 -9.56 10.89
CA LEU A 24 -1.63 -10.45 11.97
C LEU A 24 -2.13 -9.71 13.23
N SER A 25 -1.64 -8.49 13.48
CA SER A 25 -2.06 -7.71 14.67
C SER A 25 -3.53 -7.27 14.64
N HIS A 26 -4.19 -7.32 13.48
CA HIS A 26 -5.63 -7.07 13.35
C HIS A 26 -6.50 -8.24 13.81
N GLY A 27 -5.91 -9.38 14.20
CA GLY A 27 -6.69 -10.53 14.70
C GLY A 27 -7.62 -11.16 13.65
N VAL A 28 -7.23 -11.09 12.37
CA VAL A 28 -8.06 -11.51 11.23
C VAL A 28 -8.24 -13.03 11.24
N LYS A 29 -9.28 -13.52 11.93
CA LYS A 29 -9.56 -14.96 12.06
C LYS A 29 -10.06 -15.61 10.77
N ASP A 30 -10.59 -14.82 9.84
CA ASP A 30 -11.15 -15.29 8.55
C ASP A 30 -10.52 -14.54 7.36
N SER A 31 -9.23 -14.25 7.45
CA SER A 31 -8.51 -13.60 6.36
C SER A 31 -8.50 -14.47 5.11
N ASN A 32 -8.73 -13.86 3.96
CA ASN A 32 -8.54 -14.50 2.65
C ASN A 32 -7.06 -14.60 2.25
N LEU A 33 -6.13 -14.21 3.11
CA LEU A 33 -4.69 -14.17 2.83
C LEU A 33 -3.98 -15.37 3.46
N ASP A 34 -3.54 -16.31 2.63
CA ASP A 34 -2.62 -17.37 3.03
C ASP A 34 -1.19 -16.82 3.14
N ILE A 35 -0.82 -16.35 4.33
CA ILE A 35 0.48 -15.73 4.60
C ILE A 35 1.64 -16.73 4.44
N GLU A 36 1.45 -18.00 4.79
CA GLU A 36 2.51 -19.01 4.79
C GLU A 36 2.93 -19.36 3.36
N SER A 37 2.00 -19.29 2.39
CA SER A 37 2.30 -19.52 0.97
C SER A 37 3.40 -18.60 0.40
N PHE A 38 3.66 -17.46 1.05
CA PHE A 38 4.68 -16.51 0.60
C PHE A 38 6.08 -16.86 1.10
N GLU A 39 6.24 -17.79 2.04
CA GLU A 39 7.55 -18.15 2.61
C GLU A 39 8.49 -18.81 1.60
N ARG A 40 7.95 -19.39 0.52
CA ARG A 40 8.70 -19.91 -0.63
C ARG A 40 9.44 -18.84 -1.46
N TYR A 41 9.09 -17.57 -1.29
CA TYR A 41 9.75 -16.47 -2.01
C TYR A 41 10.81 -15.81 -1.13
N GLU A 42 11.81 -15.21 -1.78
CA GLU A 42 12.90 -14.51 -1.10
C GLU A 42 12.98 -13.02 -1.47
N GLY A 43 13.61 -12.24 -0.58
CA GLY A 43 13.95 -10.83 -0.82
C GLY A 43 12.78 -9.95 -1.28
N ILE A 44 13.04 -9.08 -2.27
CA ILE A 44 12.06 -8.14 -2.81
C ILE A 44 10.87 -8.84 -3.49
N ILE A 45 11.08 -10.04 -4.04
CA ILE A 45 10.03 -10.82 -4.71
C ILE A 45 8.97 -11.24 -3.70
N LYS A 46 9.39 -11.68 -2.51
CA LYS A 46 8.50 -11.99 -1.38
C LYS A 46 7.61 -10.81 -1.02
N VAL A 47 8.21 -9.63 -0.84
CA VAL A 47 7.49 -8.40 -0.49
C VAL A 47 6.50 -8.00 -1.60
N ARG A 48 6.94 -8.06 -2.86
CA ARG A 48 6.10 -7.74 -4.03
C ARG A 48 4.85 -8.62 -4.07
N TYR A 49 5.00 -9.94 -4.00
CA TYR A 49 3.87 -10.86 -4.06
C TYR A 49 2.96 -10.69 -2.85
N PHE A 50 3.54 -10.50 -1.66
CA PHE A 50 2.74 -10.32 -0.46
C PHE A 50 1.89 -9.04 -0.49
N LEU A 51 2.48 -7.91 -0.88
CA LEU A 51 1.72 -6.66 -1.05
C LEU A 51 0.66 -6.77 -2.17
N LYS A 52 0.95 -7.51 -3.24
CA LYS A 52 -0.05 -7.78 -4.28
C LYS A 52 -1.24 -8.56 -3.72
N ALA A 53 -1.00 -9.61 -2.93
CA ALA A 53 -2.05 -10.40 -2.31
C ALA A 53 -2.83 -9.61 -1.26
N ILE A 54 -2.15 -8.81 -0.42
CA ILE A 54 -2.82 -7.85 0.48
C ILE A 54 -3.77 -6.96 -0.31
N SER A 55 -3.31 -6.42 -1.44
CA SER A 55 -4.17 -5.58 -2.24
C SER A 55 -5.40 -6.33 -2.78
N GLU A 56 -5.35 -7.65 -2.99
CA GLU A 56 -6.51 -8.45 -3.40
C GLU A 56 -7.52 -8.59 -2.26
N CYS A 57 -7.05 -8.69 -1.01
CA CYS A 57 -7.90 -8.73 0.18
C CYS A 57 -8.68 -7.43 0.44
N VAL A 58 -8.20 -6.28 -0.06
CA VAL A 58 -8.94 -5.00 0.00
C VAL A 58 -10.31 -5.09 -0.66
N VAL A 59 -10.46 -5.91 -1.71
CA VAL A 59 -11.74 -6.08 -2.42
C VAL A 59 -12.79 -6.75 -1.54
N PHE A 60 -12.36 -7.51 -0.54
CA PHE A 60 -13.21 -8.19 0.43
C PHE A 60 -13.41 -7.40 1.72
N ASP A 61 -13.10 -6.09 1.72
CA ASP A 61 -13.16 -5.21 2.88
C ASP A 61 -12.39 -5.74 4.11
N ASP A 62 -11.29 -6.46 3.87
CA ASP A 62 -10.40 -6.93 4.94
C ASP A 62 -9.77 -5.72 5.67
N PRO A 63 -10.01 -5.56 6.99
CA PRO A 63 -9.56 -4.37 7.71
C PRO A 63 -8.04 -4.19 7.72
N ALA A 64 -7.29 -5.28 7.87
CA ALA A 64 -5.83 -5.24 7.88
C ALA A 64 -5.28 -4.85 6.51
N ALA A 65 -5.88 -5.40 5.45
CA ALA A 65 -5.51 -5.10 4.09
C ALA A 65 -5.79 -3.63 3.72
N ILE A 66 -6.94 -3.10 4.14
CA ILE A 66 -7.28 -1.69 3.96
C ILE A 66 -6.25 -0.81 4.66
N ASP A 67 -5.99 -1.04 5.95
CA ASP A 67 -5.07 -0.20 6.73
C ASP A 67 -3.64 -0.20 6.16
N ILE A 68 -3.13 -1.38 5.79
CA ILE A 68 -1.82 -1.49 5.14
C ILE A 68 -1.82 -0.78 3.78
N SER A 69 -2.88 -0.93 2.99
CA SER A 69 -2.99 -0.32 1.66
C SER A 69 -3.09 1.21 1.73
N VAL A 70 -3.82 1.75 2.69
CA VAL A 70 -3.90 3.20 2.95
C VAL A 70 -2.50 3.74 3.24
N ASP A 71 -1.78 3.10 4.16
CA ASP A 71 -0.42 3.50 4.53
C ASP A 71 0.56 3.39 3.38
N PHE A 72 0.41 2.37 2.56
CA PHE A 72 1.29 2.12 1.44
C PHE A 72 1.10 3.16 0.35
N VAL A 73 -0.15 3.48 0.00
CA VAL A 73 -0.50 4.47 -1.02
C VAL A 73 0.04 5.85 -0.67
N VAL A 74 -0.05 6.26 0.59
CA VAL A 74 0.43 7.58 1.03
C VAL A 74 1.88 7.63 1.51
N SER A 75 2.60 6.51 1.47
CA SER A 75 4.00 6.47 1.93
C SER A 75 4.89 7.32 1.03
N PRO A 76 5.83 8.14 1.54
CA PRO A 76 6.76 8.91 0.71
C PRO A 76 7.88 8.06 0.08
N VAL A 77 8.00 6.80 0.49
CA VAL A 77 9.13 5.92 0.09
C VAL A 77 8.77 5.05 -1.11
N TYR A 78 9.58 5.12 -2.14
CA TYR A 78 9.46 4.34 -3.37
C TYR A 78 10.57 3.29 -3.44
N PHE A 79 10.24 2.09 -3.90
CA PHE A 79 11.18 1.00 -4.13
C PHE A 79 10.71 0.18 -5.34
N HIS A 80 11.51 -0.80 -5.76
CA HIS A 80 11.22 -1.58 -6.96
C HIS A 80 9.81 -2.19 -6.96
N TYR A 81 9.07 -2.04 -8.06
CA TYR A 81 7.65 -2.41 -8.21
C TYR A 81 6.63 -1.66 -7.34
N SER A 82 7.04 -0.75 -6.45
CA SER A 82 6.10 -0.08 -5.53
C SER A 82 5.07 0.79 -6.25
N GLY A 83 5.43 1.40 -7.39
CA GLY A 83 4.52 2.23 -8.20
C GLY A 83 3.29 1.45 -8.68
N TYR A 84 3.51 0.33 -9.36
CA TYR A 84 2.43 -0.55 -9.83
C TYR A 84 1.54 -1.07 -8.70
N ILE A 85 2.13 -1.46 -7.56
CA ILE A 85 1.38 -1.94 -6.40
C ILE A 85 0.54 -0.81 -5.79
N ARG A 86 1.10 0.40 -5.65
CA ARG A 86 0.36 1.59 -5.17
C ARG A 86 -0.82 1.91 -6.07
N GLN A 87 -0.61 1.91 -7.38
CA GLN A 87 -1.68 2.13 -8.35
C GLN A 87 -2.81 1.10 -8.17
N THR A 88 -2.44 -0.16 -8.00
CA THR A 88 -3.39 -1.27 -7.77
C THR A 88 -4.16 -1.11 -6.46
N MET A 89 -3.47 -0.80 -5.36
CA MET A 89 -4.07 -0.55 -4.05
C MET A 89 -5.00 0.67 -4.09
N ALA A 90 -4.55 1.79 -4.67
CA ALA A 90 -5.35 3.00 -4.79
C ALA A 90 -6.65 2.75 -5.57
N ARG A 91 -6.56 1.98 -6.66
CA ARG A 91 -7.74 1.58 -7.44
C ARG A 91 -8.74 0.77 -6.61
N ARG A 92 -8.27 -0.13 -5.74
CA ARG A 92 -9.14 -1.00 -4.93
C ARG A 92 -9.73 -0.27 -3.71
N LEU A 93 -8.95 0.59 -3.07
CA LEU A 93 -9.42 1.46 -1.97
C LEU A 93 -10.56 2.39 -2.38
N LYS A 94 -10.71 2.71 -3.66
CA LYS A 94 -11.86 3.48 -4.16
C LYS A 94 -13.19 2.78 -3.85
N SER A 95 -13.23 1.46 -3.96
CA SER A 95 -14.44 0.64 -3.76
C SER A 95 -14.55 0.09 -2.35
N ALA A 96 -13.50 0.19 -1.53
CA ALA A 96 -13.51 -0.30 -0.16
C ALA A 96 -14.31 0.62 0.77
N THR A 97 -14.80 0.03 1.86
CA THR A 97 -15.46 0.73 2.96
C THR A 97 -14.40 1.37 3.87
N LEU A 98 -14.22 2.68 3.72
CA LEU A 98 -13.19 3.43 4.46
C LEU A 98 -13.79 4.15 5.67
N SER A 99 -13.12 4.07 6.82
CA SER A 99 -13.44 4.89 7.99
C SER A 99 -13.04 6.36 7.79
N SER A 100 -13.63 7.26 8.57
CA SER A 100 -13.30 8.69 8.55
C SER A 100 -11.81 8.96 8.85
N GLN A 101 -11.20 8.13 9.70
CA GLN A 101 -9.77 8.23 10.00
C GLN A 101 -8.90 7.84 8.80
N GLN A 102 -9.26 6.77 8.08
CA GLN A 102 -8.57 6.35 6.87
C GLN A 102 -8.73 7.40 5.75
N ILE A 103 -9.93 7.95 5.55
CA ILE A 103 -10.20 9.04 4.61
C ILE A 103 -9.29 10.24 4.91
N THR A 104 -9.28 10.70 6.18
CA THR A 104 -8.43 11.82 6.61
C THR A 104 -6.95 11.56 6.33
N LYS A 105 -6.49 10.32 6.58
CA LYS A 105 -5.11 9.90 6.33
C LYS A 105 -4.77 9.92 4.84
N ILE A 106 -5.67 9.47 3.98
CA ILE A 106 -5.50 9.52 2.52
C ILE A 106 -5.38 10.97 2.06
N ILE A 107 -6.31 11.84 2.47
CA ILE A 107 -6.33 13.26 2.06
C ILE A 107 -5.01 13.94 2.42
N LYS A 108 -4.62 13.89 3.70
CA LYS A 108 -3.38 14.53 4.17
C LYS A 108 -2.13 13.92 3.54
N GLY A 109 -2.11 12.59 3.40
CA GLY A 109 -0.99 11.86 2.84
C GLY A 109 -0.77 12.19 1.36
N VAL A 110 -1.83 12.20 0.55
CA VAL A 110 -1.75 12.55 -0.87
C VAL A 110 -1.35 14.01 -1.06
N GLN A 111 -1.91 14.94 -0.28
CA GLN A 111 -1.49 16.35 -0.30
C GLN A 111 0.01 16.49 -0.01
N SER A 112 0.53 15.79 1.01
CA SER A 112 1.95 15.78 1.32
C SER A 112 2.80 15.24 0.16
N LEU A 113 2.36 14.16 -0.51
CA LEU A 113 3.06 13.62 -1.68
C LEU A 113 3.11 14.66 -2.83
N ILE A 114 1.98 15.32 -3.13
CA ILE A 114 1.89 16.35 -4.16
C ILE A 114 2.81 17.53 -3.82
N SER A 115 2.76 18.04 -2.59
CA SER A 115 3.62 19.15 -2.14
C SER A 115 5.11 18.80 -2.19
N SER A 116 5.47 17.51 -2.07
CA SER A 116 6.85 17.04 -2.20
C SER A 116 7.32 16.86 -3.66
N GLY A 117 6.48 17.21 -4.65
CA GLY A 117 6.79 17.12 -6.07
C GLY A 117 6.82 15.69 -6.60
N LYS A 118 6.23 14.72 -5.89
CA LYS A 118 6.15 13.33 -6.36
C LYS A 118 5.13 13.24 -7.49
N THR A 119 5.61 12.79 -8.64
CA THR A 119 4.83 12.61 -9.86
C THR A 119 5.21 11.26 -10.49
N GLY A 120 4.25 10.57 -11.08
CA GLY A 120 4.40 9.21 -11.62
C GLY A 120 3.07 8.64 -12.09
N GLU A 121 3.08 7.54 -12.85
CA GLU A 121 1.86 6.93 -13.40
C GLU A 121 0.90 6.45 -12.29
N GLU A 122 1.43 6.07 -11.13
CA GLU A 122 0.62 5.69 -9.98
C GLU A 122 -0.24 6.84 -9.47
N PHE A 123 0.19 8.10 -9.67
CA PHE A 123 -0.57 9.28 -9.22
C PHE A 123 -1.91 9.43 -9.92
N GLU A 124 -2.11 8.86 -11.11
CA GLU A 124 -3.41 8.90 -11.77
C GLU A 124 -4.48 8.21 -10.90
N GLN A 125 -4.22 7.00 -10.40
CA GLN A 125 -5.17 6.28 -9.55
C GLN A 125 -5.20 6.84 -8.13
N ILE A 126 -4.08 7.36 -7.62
CA ILE A 126 -4.03 8.03 -6.32
C ILE A 126 -4.87 9.31 -6.34
N ASN A 127 -4.80 10.11 -7.41
CA ASN A 127 -5.62 11.32 -7.58
C ASN A 127 -7.10 10.95 -7.71
N LYS A 128 -7.44 9.89 -8.46
CA LYS A 128 -8.82 9.39 -8.52
C LYS A 128 -9.35 8.96 -7.15
N LEU A 129 -8.53 8.29 -6.34
CA LEU A 129 -8.86 7.95 -4.96
C LEU A 129 -9.06 9.22 -4.11
N TYR A 130 -8.12 10.17 -4.19
CA TYR A 130 -8.17 11.44 -3.46
C TYR A 130 -9.46 12.23 -3.75
N LEU A 131 -9.82 12.38 -5.03
CA LEU A 131 -11.05 13.06 -5.42
C LEU A 131 -12.29 12.35 -4.88
N LYS A 132 -12.34 11.01 -4.95
CA LYS A 132 -13.45 10.22 -4.40
C LYS A 132 -13.63 10.43 -2.90
N VAL A 133 -12.54 10.41 -2.13
CA VAL A 133 -12.62 10.53 -0.67
C VAL A 133 -12.80 11.97 -0.18
N SER A 134 -12.48 12.96 -1.02
CA SER A 134 -12.66 14.39 -0.70
C SER A 134 -14.07 14.90 -1.03
N ALA A 135 -14.87 14.11 -1.75
CA ALA A 135 -16.26 14.43 -2.08
C ALA A 135 -17.27 13.93 -1.04
N ILE A 136 -16.79 13.26 0.01
CA ILE A 136 -17.56 12.74 1.15
C ILE A 136 -17.52 13.77 2.27
#